data_AF-A0A8I0UA05-F1
#
_entry.id   AF-A0A8I0UA05-F1
#
_cell.length_a   1.000
_cell.length_b   1.000
_cell.length_c   1.000
_cell.angle_alpha   90.00
_cell.angle_beta   90.00
_cell.angle_gamma   90.00
#
_symmetry.space_group_name_H-M   'P 1'
#
loop_
_entity.id
_entity.type
_entity.pdbx_description
1 polymer ?
#
loop_
_entity_poly.entity_id
_entity_poly.type
_entity_poly.pdbx_seq_one_letter_code
_entity_poly.pdbx_strand_id
1 'polypeptide(L)' 'MKVSLNHLIILIIICAMSFSLIFVFSEWILTDKSILELEWRSGFEIGSMIGGCAGAAIWLIYKFNIR' A
#
# COMPACT_ATOMS: atom_id res chain seq x y z
N MET A 1 0.80 13.16 19.72
CA MET A 1 1.68 12.01 20.02
C MET A 1 2.93 12.10 19.17
N LYS A 2 4.14 11.94 19.72
CA LYS A 2 5.35 11.84 18.90
C LYS A 2 5.31 10.50 18.16
N VAL A 3 4.89 10.51 16.89
CA VAL A 3 4.86 9.30 16.06
C VAL A 3 6.29 8.80 15.91
N SER A 4 6.55 7.56 16.34
CA SER A 4 7.89 6.98 16.35
C SER A 4 8.23 6.31 15.03
N LEU A 5 9.49 5.92 14.85
CA LEU A 5 9.94 5.22 13.64
C LEU A 5 9.29 3.83 13.51
N ASN A 6 8.95 3.18 14.61
CA ASN A 6 8.18 1.92 14.58
C ASN A 6 6.81 2.11 13.94
N HIS A 7 6.16 3.26 14.19
CA HIS A 7 4.87 3.58 13.57
C HIS A 7 5.03 3.83 12.06
N LEU A 8 6.15 4.39 11.60
CA LEU A 8 6.44 4.53 10.17
C LEU A 8 6.49 3.16 9.49
N ILE A 9 7.27 2.24 10.05
CA ILE A 9 7.44 0.89 9.49
C ILE A 9 6.09 0.18 9.42
N ILE A 10 5.32 0.19 10.52
CA ILE A 10 3.99 -0.42 10.56
C ILE A 10 3.06 0.20 9.51
N LEU A 11 3.07 1.53 9.39
CA LEU A 11 2.21 2.23 8.45
C LEU A 11 2.59 1.95 6.98
N ILE A 12 3.89 1.93 6.67
CA ILE A 12 4.39 1.51 5.35
C ILE A 12 3.92 0.10 5.02
N ILE A 13 4.05 -0.85 5.95
CA ILE A 13 3.64 -2.25 5.72
C ILE A 13 2.13 -2.33 5.48
N ILE A 14 1.32 -1.69 6.32
CA ILE A 14 -0.14 -1.70 6.18
C ILE A 14 -0.57 -1.09 4.85
N CYS A 15 -0.04 0.08 4.49
CA CYS A 15 -0.39 0.73 3.24
C CYS A 15 0.11 -0.07 2.03
N ALA A 16 1.33 -0.59 2.05
CA ALA A 16 1.88 -1.43 0.99
C ALA A 16 1.02 -2.67 0.72
N MET A 17 0.64 -3.39 1.77
CA MET A 17 -0.23 -4.58 1.65
C MET A 17 -1.62 -4.20 1.15
N SER A 18 -2.22 -3.12 1.68
CA SER A 18 -3.56 -2.69 1.29
C SER A 18 -3.63 -2.31 -0.19
N PHE A 19 -2.69 -1.50 -0.66
CA PHE A 19 -2.64 -1.09 -2.07
C PHE A 19 -2.31 -2.26 -3.01
N SER A 20 -1.46 -3.20 -2.58
CA SER A 20 -1.16 -4.43 -3.34
C SER A 20 -2.42 -5.27 -3.56
N LEU A 21 -3.21 -5.47 -2.52
CA LEU A 21 -4.46 -6.21 -2.60
C LEU A 21 -5.50 -5.46 -3.45
N ILE A 22 -5.61 -4.13 -3.29
CA ILE A 22 -6.50 -3.31 -4.13
C ILE A 22 -6.15 -3.45 -5.61
N PHE A 23 -4.86 -3.47 -5.96
CA PHE A 23 -4.43 -3.56 -7.35
C PHE A 23 -4.74 -4.93 -7.96
N VAL A 24 -4.43 -6.01 -7.25
CA VAL A 24 -4.78 -7.37 -7.67
C VAL A 24 -6.30 -7.54 -7.78
N PHE A 25 -7.05 -7.00 -6.81
CA PHE A 25 -8.52 -7.05 -6.83
C PHE A 25 -9.11 -6.22 -7.98
N SER A 26 -8.49 -5.09 -8.32
CA SER A 26 -8.88 -4.27 -9.46
C SER A 26 -8.64 -5.02 -10.77
N GLU A 27 -7.50 -5.70 -10.92
CA GLU A 27 -7.27 -6.57 -12.08
C GLU A 27 -8.34 -7.65 -12.17
N TRP A 28 -8.67 -8.31 -11.05
CA TRP A 28 -9.69 -9.34 -11.00
C TRP A 28 -11.06 -8.86 -11.46
N ILE A 29 -11.51 -7.70 -10.97
CA ILE A 29 -12.79 -7.10 -11.38
C ILE A 29 -12.77 -6.68 -12.85
N LEU A 30 -11.65 -6.19 -13.36
CA LEU A 30 -11.57 -5.59 -14.69
C LEU A 30 -11.33 -6.60 -15.81
N THR A 31 -10.78 -7.77 -15.52
CA THR A 31 -10.33 -8.71 -16.57
C THR A 31 -11.07 -10.03 -16.64
N ASP A 32 -12.07 -10.26 -15.78
CA ASP A 32 -12.87 -11.51 -15.70
C ASP A 32 -12.00 -12.79 -15.62
N LYS A 33 -10.72 -12.61 -15.27
CA LYS A 33 -9.73 -13.69 -15.11
C LYS A 33 -10.05 -14.47 -13.85
N SER A 34 -9.73 -15.76 -13.87
CA SER A 34 -9.72 -16.53 -12.64
C SER A 34 -8.61 -16.03 -11.71
N ILE A 35 -8.78 -16.24 -10.39
CA ILE A 35 -7.81 -15.81 -9.37
C ILE A 35 -6.40 -16.37 -9.64
N LEU A 36 -6.31 -17.54 -10.28
CA LEU A 36 -5.05 -18.21 -10.62
C LEU A 36 -4.32 -17.56 -11.80
N GLU A 37 -5.00 -16.76 -12.61
CA GLU A 37 -4.48 -16.11 -13.81
C GLU A 37 -4.14 -14.63 -13.60
N LEU A 38 -4.37 -14.11 -12.39
CA LEU A 38 -4.03 -12.72 -12.03
C LEU A 38 -2.53 -12.53 -11.99
N GLU A 39 -2.07 -11.35 -12.40
CA GLU A 39 -0.65 -10.98 -12.32
C GLU A 39 -0.29 -10.48 -10.92
N TRP A 40 -0.33 -11.41 -9.96
CA TRP A 40 -0.03 -11.16 -8.55
C TRP A 40 1.27 -10.39 -8.35
N ARG A 41 2.34 -10.77 -9.07
CA ARG A 41 3.65 -10.12 -8.94
C ARG A 41 3.59 -8.65 -9.32
N SER A 42 2.97 -8.31 -10.44
CA SER A 42 2.83 -6.93 -10.93
C SER A 42 1.96 -6.11 -9.98
N GLY A 43 0.83 -6.67 -9.54
CA GLY A 43 -0.06 -6.02 -8.58
C GLY A 43 0.60 -5.76 -7.22
N PHE A 44 1.37 -6.71 -6.70
CA PHE A 44 2.15 -6.52 -5.48
C PHE A 44 3.30 -5.52 -5.64
N GLU A 45 4.01 -5.53 -6.77
CA GLU A 45 5.11 -4.59 -7.02
C GLU A 45 4.61 -3.14 -7.06
N ILE A 46 3.58 -2.88 -7.87
CA ILE A 46 2.99 -1.55 -8.02
C ILE A 46 2.32 -1.12 -6.71
N GLY A 47 1.51 -1.99 -6.10
CA GLY A 47 0.79 -1.66 -4.88
C GLY A 47 1.70 -1.46 -3.68
N SER A 48 2.78 -2.23 -3.54
CA SER A 48 3.75 -2.03 -2.46
C SER A 48 4.55 -0.74 -2.63
N MET A 49 4.90 -0.37 -3.87
CA MET A 49 5.57 0.90 -4.16
C MET A 49 4.68 2.09 -3.81
N ILE A 50 3.44 2.11 -4.31
CA ILE A 50 2.47 3.19 -4.04
C ILE A 50 2.10 3.24 -2.56
N GLY A 51 1.74 2.09 -1.99
CA GLY A 51 1.35 1.99 -0.58
C GLY A 51 2.48 2.35 0.37
N GLY A 52 3.72 1.96 0.07
CA GLY A 52 4.88 2.37 0.86
C GLY A 52 5.09 3.89 0.85
N CYS A 53 5.02 4.51 -0.32
CA CYS A 53 5.09 5.97 -0.45
C CYS A 53 3.95 6.68 0.30
N ALA A 54 2.71 6.17 0.19
CA ALA A 54 1.56 6.71 0.90
C ALA A 54 1.73 6.59 2.43
N GLY A 55 2.18 5.43 2.91
CA GLY A 55 2.45 5.22 4.34
C GLY A 55 3.54 6.16 4.88
N ALA A 56 4.61 6.38 4.11
CA ALA A 56 5.64 7.35 4.46
C ALA A 56 5.12 8.79 4.48
N ALA A 57 4.33 9.19 3.48
CA ALA A 57 3.73 10.52 3.41
C ALA A 57 2.77 10.79 4.58
N ILE A 58 1.89 9.84 4.90
CA ILE A 58 0.98 9.93 6.04
C ILE A 58 1.77 10.06 7.35
N TRP A 59 2.83 9.26 7.54
CA TRP A 59 3.67 9.39 8.72
C TRP A 59 4.33 10.77 8.82
N LEU A 60 4.85 11.32 7.72
CA LEU A 60 5.44 12.66 7.70
C LEU A 60 4.42 13.73 8.08
N ILE A 61 3.20 13.67 7.54
CA ILE A 61 2.10 14.57 7.88
C ILE A 61 1.84 14.56 9.39
N TYR A 62 1.67 13.38 9.99
CA TYR A 62 1.44 13.27 11.43
C TYR A 62 2.67 13.63 12.27
N LYS A 63 3.88 13.32 11.80
CA LYS A 63 5.13 13.59 12.52
C LYS A 63 5.39 15.09 12.64
N PHE A 64 5.17 15.83 11.57
CA PHE A 64 5.41 17.26 11.48
C PHE A 64 4.16 18.10 11.73
N ASN A 65 3.01 17.46 11.98
CA ASN A 65 1.72 18.13 12.18
C ASN A 65 1.39 19.09 11.02
N ILE A 66 1.65 18.63 9.79
CA ILE A 66 1.35 19.37 8.55
C ILE A 66 -0.17 19.33 8.38
N ARG A 67 -0.79 20.51 8.22
CA ARG A 67 -2.25 20.68 8.20
C ARG A 67 -2.76 20.98 6.80
#